data_AF-A0A6M1NEA7-F1
#
_entry.id   AF-A0A6M1NEA7-F1
#
_cell.length_a   1.000
_cell.length_b   1.000
_cell.length_c   1.000
_cell.angle_alpha   90.00
_cell.angle_beta   90.00
_cell.angle_gamma   90.00
#
_symmetry.space_group_name_H-M   'P 1'
#
loop_
_entity.id
_entity.type
_entity.pdbx_description
1 polymer ?
#
loop_
_entity_poly.entity_id
_entity_poly.type
_entity_poly.pdbx_seq_one_letter_code
_entity_poly.pdbx_strand_id
1 'polypeptide(L)'
;MVYTLPTIKQSTVPAKHKKAVALCVDNAYLPYASFVASQIMDKEEERDFDVVICLPDTEKIPVSAHENIRYCTVDFSAINGLPVGRLSSATYHKIFLPALFKDEYEQILYLDADVYVSAPCISQILNSNHEDKGLMMAIDISEIERKSGFNFHNAYLNRYIALKHQYRNAGVILFNIERLLKIGYLEKMIAYARKNRQKLLRHDQTLINTVLYDEIGSLSFLYNYQLIDTTIPLLAEFQPKIFHFVGELKPWNTEHGFIGSFYSEYERYIGQHFPAHQIVSKTEFELKYESRKKKRKYKNIVRERMSLGVFVGKEKLKHMLSFFDEKSPDNVMNNPKIRRIVSRFRSTIDTSIYECEMGGSRV
;
A
#
# COMPACT_ATOMS: atom_id res chain seq x y z
N MET A 1 -23.47 -19.85 -10.04
CA MET A 1 -22.97 -19.16 -11.25
C MET A 1 -21.46 -19.01 -11.07
N VAL A 2 -20.68 -19.70 -11.91
CA VAL A 2 -19.21 -19.75 -11.87
C VAL A 2 -18.69 -18.36 -12.25
N TYR A 3 -17.82 -17.76 -11.43
CA TYR A 3 -17.04 -16.60 -11.87
C TYR A 3 -15.77 -17.11 -12.54
N THR A 4 -15.37 -16.46 -13.63
CA THR A 4 -14.12 -16.80 -14.30
C THR A 4 -12.96 -16.24 -13.49
N LEU A 5 -11.96 -17.07 -13.19
CA LEU A 5 -10.72 -16.62 -12.57
C LEU A 5 -9.85 -15.91 -13.61
N PRO A 6 -9.07 -14.88 -13.23
CA PRO A 6 -7.96 -14.42 -14.05
C PRO A 6 -7.03 -15.59 -14.38
N THR A 7 -6.47 -15.57 -15.58
CA THR A 7 -5.54 -16.61 -16.05
C THR A 7 -4.23 -15.98 -16.47
N ILE A 8 -3.12 -16.63 -16.13
CA ILE A 8 -1.80 -16.31 -16.68
C ILE A 8 -1.82 -16.73 -18.15
N LYS A 9 -1.62 -15.78 -19.07
CA LYS A 9 -1.54 -16.03 -20.52
C LYS A 9 -0.12 -16.35 -20.96
N GLN A 10 0.85 -15.67 -20.36
CA GLN A 10 2.27 -15.83 -20.66
C GLN A 10 3.08 -15.60 -19.40
N SER A 11 4.19 -16.31 -19.28
CA SER A 11 5.20 -16.14 -18.24
C SER A 11 6.58 -16.11 -18.90
N THR A 12 7.45 -15.16 -18.53
CA THR A 12 8.79 -15.07 -19.11
C THR A 12 9.71 -16.21 -18.68
N VAL A 13 9.57 -16.66 -17.43
CA VAL A 13 10.29 -17.80 -16.85
C VAL A 13 9.34 -18.62 -15.97
N PRO A 14 9.60 -19.92 -15.71
CA PRO A 14 8.82 -20.71 -14.75
C PRO A 14 9.13 -20.31 -13.30
N ALA A 15 8.29 -20.75 -12.36
CA ALA A 15 8.59 -20.64 -10.93
C ALA A 15 9.83 -21.47 -10.57
N LYS A 16 10.74 -20.90 -9.77
CA LYS A 16 11.94 -21.58 -9.28
C LYS A 16 11.82 -21.93 -7.79
N HIS A 17 11.00 -21.18 -7.06
CA HIS A 17 10.82 -21.33 -5.62
C HIS A 17 9.35 -21.55 -5.24
N LYS A 18 9.12 -21.99 -4.01
CA LYS A 18 7.77 -22.11 -3.42
C LYS A 18 7.24 -20.81 -2.84
N LYS A 19 8.07 -19.78 -2.79
CA LYS A 19 7.73 -18.47 -2.25
C LYS A 19 7.93 -17.42 -3.32
N ALA A 20 7.13 -16.35 -3.27
CA ALA A 20 7.31 -15.22 -4.18
C ALA A 20 7.03 -13.88 -3.51
N VAL A 21 7.69 -12.84 -4.00
CA VAL A 21 7.19 -11.46 -3.91
C VAL A 21 6.47 -11.13 -5.19
N ALA A 22 5.25 -10.62 -5.09
CA ALA A 22 4.43 -10.27 -6.26
C ALA A 22 4.05 -8.79 -6.26
N LEU A 23 4.20 -8.15 -7.41
CA LEU A 23 3.61 -6.84 -7.72
C LEU A 23 2.55 -7.02 -8.80
N CYS A 24 1.38 -6.41 -8.64
CA CYS A 24 0.31 -6.42 -9.64
C CYS A 24 0.02 -5.00 -10.09
N VAL A 25 0.31 -4.69 -11.35
CA VAL A 25 0.21 -3.33 -11.88
C VAL A 25 -0.45 -3.30 -13.24
N ASP A 26 -0.92 -2.11 -13.62
CA ASP A 26 -1.18 -1.81 -15.02
C ASP A 26 0.10 -1.30 -15.70
N ASN A 27 -0.01 -1.06 -17.00
CA ASN A 27 1.10 -0.57 -17.81
C ASN A 27 1.64 0.81 -17.38
N ALA A 28 0.83 1.64 -16.71
CA ALA A 28 1.27 2.96 -16.25
C ALA A 28 2.09 2.88 -14.96
N TYR A 29 1.87 1.83 -14.15
CA TYR A 29 2.61 1.57 -12.91
C TYR A 29 3.78 0.59 -13.06
N LEU A 30 3.97 -0.01 -14.25
CA LEU A 30 5.09 -0.91 -14.54
C LEU A 30 6.46 -0.31 -14.21
N PRO A 31 6.79 0.97 -14.56
CA PRO A 31 8.10 1.53 -14.23
C PRO A 31 8.38 1.57 -12.72
N TYR A 32 7.35 1.87 -11.92
CA TYR A 32 7.47 1.97 -10.46
C TYR A 32 7.55 0.58 -9.81
N ALA A 33 6.76 -0.39 -10.28
CA ALA A 33 6.89 -1.78 -9.83
C ALA A 33 8.25 -2.38 -10.19
N SER A 34 8.77 -2.06 -11.38
CA SER A 34 10.11 -2.49 -11.80
C SER A 34 11.19 -1.91 -10.89
N PHE A 35 11.06 -0.64 -10.48
CA PHE A 35 11.96 -0.02 -9.51
C PHE A 35 11.91 -0.72 -8.15
N VAL A 36 10.73 -1.01 -7.61
CA VAL A 36 10.61 -1.76 -6.34
C VAL A 36 11.24 -3.15 -6.49
N ALA A 37 10.98 -3.83 -7.60
CA ALA A 37 11.57 -5.14 -7.87
C ALA A 37 13.10 -5.06 -7.91
N SER A 38 13.71 -4.08 -8.59
CA SER A 38 15.16 -3.92 -8.62
C SER A 38 15.75 -3.66 -7.23
N GLN A 39 15.05 -2.88 -6.38
CA GLN A 39 15.49 -2.69 -4.98
C GLN A 39 15.54 -4.00 -4.20
N ILE A 40 14.62 -4.93 -4.46
CA ILE A 40 14.62 -6.27 -3.85
C ILE A 40 15.77 -7.09 -4.44
N MET A 41 15.97 -7.03 -5.76
CA MET A 41 17.09 -7.70 -6.44
C MET A 41 18.45 -7.31 -5.85
N ASP A 42 18.64 -6.03 -5.58
CA ASP A 42 19.93 -5.49 -5.14
C ASP A 42 20.20 -5.74 -3.65
N LYS A 43 19.16 -5.91 -2.83
CA LYS A 43 19.28 -6.01 -1.37
C LYS A 43 19.25 -7.45 -0.84
N GLU A 44 18.69 -8.38 -1.61
CA GLU A 44 18.52 -9.77 -1.18
C GLU A 44 19.45 -10.66 -2.03
N GLU A 45 20.67 -10.90 -1.52
CA GLU A 45 21.74 -11.63 -2.24
C GLU A 45 21.44 -13.13 -2.37
N GLU A 46 21.08 -13.79 -1.27
CA GLU A 46 20.70 -15.21 -1.22
C GLU A 46 19.20 -15.36 -1.01
N ARG A 47 18.45 -15.48 -2.10
CA ARG A 47 16.98 -15.56 -2.08
C ARG A 47 16.49 -16.98 -2.27
N ASP A 48 15.44 -17.31 -1.54
CA ASP A 48 14.67 -18.54 -1.67
C ASP A 48 13.23 -18.27 -2.15
N PHE A 49 13.06 -17.17 -2.90
CA PHE A 49 11.78 -16.72 -3.42
C PHE A 49 11.93 -16.10 -4.82
N ASP A 50 10.87 -16.18 -5.62
CA ASP A 50 10.78 -15.55 -6.93
C ASP A 50 10.32 -14.09 -6.82
N VAL A 51 10.82 -13.19 -7.66
CA VAL A 51 10.27 -11.83 -7.81
C VAL A 51 9.38 -11.81 -9.05
N VAL A 52 8.09 -11.51 -8.85
CA VAL A 52 7.05 -11.64 -9.89
C VAL A 52 6.36 -10.29 -10.13
N ILE A 53 6.27 -9.87 -11.39
CA ILE A 53 5.45 -8.73 -11.81
C ILE A 53 4.31 -9.24 -12.69
N CYS A 54 3.08 -9.06 -12.21
CA CYS A 54 1.85 -9.34 -12.96
C CYS A 54 1.35 -8.06 -13.63
N LEU A 55 1.11 -8.14 -14.94
CA LEU A 55 0.72 -7.00 -15.77
C LEU A 55 -0.26 -7.45 -16.87
N PRO A 56 -1.08 -6.53 -17.43
CA PRO A 56 -2.05 -6.90 -18.46
C PRO A 56 -1.40 -7.26 -19.81
N ASP A 57 -0.17 -6.78 -20.05
CA ASP A 57 0.52 -6.94 -21.32
C ASP A 57 2.05 -6.81 -21.15
N THR A 58 2.79 -7.81 -21.60
CA THR A 58 4.26 -7.89 -21.56
C THR A 58 4.97 -7.06 -22.63
N GLU A 59 4.28 -6.53 -23.65
CA GLU A 59 4.90 -5.75 -24.74
C GLU A 59 5.64 -4.48 -24.26
N LYS A 60 5.31 -4.00 -23.04
CA LYS A 60 5.91 -2.80 -22.45
C LYS A 60 7.06 -3.08 -21.48
N ILE A 61 7.48 -4.34 -21.36
CA ILE A 61 8.64 -4.70 -20.54
C ILE A 61 9.89 -4.13 -21.20
N PRO A 62 10.79 -3.47 -20.43
CA PRO A 62 11.99 -2.89 -21.00
C PRO A 62 12.94 -3.99 -21.48
N VAL A 63 13.67 -3.73 -22.57
CA VAL A 63 14.65 -4.69 -23.13
C VAL A 63 15.77 -5.00 -22.12
N SER A 64 16.04 -4.09 -21.18
CA SER A 64 16.98 -4.25 -20.06
C SER A 64 16.35 -4.84 -18.80
N ALA A 65 15.18 -5.49 -18.91
CA ALA A 65 14.54 -6.14 -17.78
C ALA A 65 15.48 -7.15 -17.13
N HIS A 66 15.54 -7.15 -15.79
CA HIS A 66 16.33 -8.13 -15.06
C HIS A 66 15.86 -9.54 -15.43
N GLU A 67 16.79 -10.38 -15.93
CA GLU A 67 16.52 -11.77 -16.32
C GLU A 67 15.96 -12.62 -15.16
N ASN A 68 16.20 -12.18 -13.92
CA ASN A 68 15.75 -12.84 -12.70
C ASN A 68 14.41 -12.30 -12.15
N ILE A 69 13.75 -11.37 -12.85
CA ILE A 69 12.36 -11.00 -12.57
C ILE A 69 11.45 -11.80 -13.49
N ARG A 70 10.47 -12.47 -12.90
CA ARG A 70 9.43 -13.18 -13.63
C ARG A 70 8.30 -12.23 -13.98
N TYR A 71 7.97 -12.10 -15.26
CA TYR A 71 6.84 -11.30 -15.72
C TYR A 71 5.71 -12.22 -16.16
N CYS A 72 4.51 -11.97 -15.65
CA CYS A 72 3.31 -12.75 -15.93
C CYS A 72 2.24 -11.86 -16.56
N THR A 73 1.87 -12.14 -17.82
CA THR A 73 0.70 -11.52 -18.45
C THR A 73 -0.55 -12.13 -17.86
N VAL A 74 -1.39 -11.31 -17.22
CA VAL A 74 -2.62 -11.78 -16.59
C VAL A 74 -3.83 -11.11 -17.23
N ASP A 75 -4.75 -11.95 -17.71
CA ASP A 75 -6.01 -11.48 -18.24
C ASP A 75 -7.00 -11.22 -17.10
N PHE A 76 -7.18 -9.94 -16.79
CA PHE A 76 -8.09 -9.46 -15.76
C PHE A 76 -9.50 -9.14 -16.28
N SER A 77 -9.79 -9.36 -17.57
CA SER A 77 -11.13 -9.10 -18.15
C SER A 77 -12.24 -9.92 -17.46
N ALA A 78 -11.86 -11.07 -16.88
CA ALA A 78 -12.73 -11.92 -16.07
C ALA A 78 -13.31 -11.21 -14.82
N ILE A 79 -12.70 -10.11 -14.38
CA ILE A 79 -13.06 -9.34 -13.17
C ILE A 79 -14.23 -8.36 -13.43
N ASN A 80 -14.72 -8.23 -14.67
CA ASN A 80 -15.78 -7.28 -15.05
C ASN A 80 -17.09 -7.37 -14.24
N GLY A 81 -17.30 -8.45 -13.46
CA GLY A 81 -18.43 -8.62 -12.54
C GLY A 81 -18.22 -8.15 -11.09
N LEU A 82 -17.05 -7.60 -10.73
CA LEU A 82 -16.83 -6.97 -9.42
C LEU A 82 -17.25 -5.50 -9.45
N PRO A 83 -17.70 -4.94 -8.30
CA PRO A 83 -17.95 -3.51 -8.16
C PRO A 83 -16.68 -2.67 -8.36
N VAL A 84 -16.36 -2.36 -9.60
CA VAL A 84 -15.38 -1.33 -9.96
C VAL A 84 -16.07 0.03 -9.87
N GLY A 85 -15.59 0.87 -8.94
CA GLY A 85 -16.09 2.24 -8.79
C GLY A 85 -15.46 3.16 -9.83
N ARG A 86 -14.82 4.24 -9.37
CA ARG A 86 -13.98 5.13 -10.20
C ARG A 86 -12.50 4.70 -10.27
N LEU A 87 -12.11 3.63 -9.57
CA LEU A 87 -10.75 3.06 -9.64
C LEU A 87 -10.68 1.98 -10.72
N SER A 88 -9.49 1.80 -11.30
CA SER A 88 -9.22 0.70 -12.23
C SER A 88 -9.45 -0.65 -11.55
N SER A 89 -9.78 -1.69 -12.33
CA SER A 89 -9.84 -3.08 -11.86
C SER A 89 -8.54 -3.52 -11.16
N ALA A 90 -7.43 -2.82 -11.44
CA ALA A 90 -6.10 -3.06 -10.90
C ALA A 90 -6.05 -3.16 -9.37
N THR A 91 -6.85 -2.35 -8.68
CA THR A 91 -6.92 -2.39 -7.21
C THR A 91 -7.35 -3.76 -6.67
N TYR A 92 -8.15 -4.52 -7.43
CA TYR A 92 -8.54 -5.88 -7.04
C TYR A 92 -7.59 -6.97 -7.54
N HIS A 93 -6.61 -6.69 -8.40
CA HIS A 93 -5.78 -7.76 -8.99
C HIS A 93 -5.06 -8.58 -7.92
N LYS A 94 -4.59 -7.93 -6.84
CA LYS A 94 -3.91 -8.59 -5.72
C LYS A 94 -4.73 -9.67 -5.02
N ILE A 95 -6.06 -9.55 -4.96
CA ILE A 95 -6.91 -10.54 -4.26
C ILE A 95 -6.95 -11.89 -5.00
N PHE A 96 -6.60 -11.90 -6.29
CA PHE A 96 -6.58 -13.11 -7.10
C PHE A 96 -5.24 -13.86 -7.05
N LEU A 97 -4.18 -13.24 -6.52
CA LEU A 97 -2.84 -13.83 -6.49
C LEU A 97 -2.81 -15.25 -5.88
N PRO A 98 -3.44 -15.54 -4.72
CA PRO A 98 -3.45 -16.89 -4.17
C PRO A 98 -4.09 -17.92 -5.10
N ALA A 99 -5.22 -17.60 -5.72
CA ALA A 99 -5.90 -18.50 -6.65
C ALA A 99 -5.17 -18.62 -8.00
N LEU A 100 -4.50 -17.55 -8.44
CA LEU A 100 -3.77 -17.48 -9.71
C LEU A 100 -2.51 -18.35 -9.71
N PHE A 101 -1.81 -18.39 -8.58
CA PHE A 101 -0.53 -19.08 -8.41
C PHE A 101 -0.61 -20.31 -7.50
N LYS A 102 -1.82 -20.84 -7.28
CA LYS A 102 -2.10 -21.93 -6.33
C LYS A 102 -1.25 -23.20 -6.51
N ASP A 103 -0.81 -23.46 -7.74
CA ASP A 103 -0.07 -24.67 -8.11
C ASP A 103 1.46 -24.43 -8.13
N GLU A 104 1.89 -23.17 -7.93
CA GLU A 104 3.29 -22.75 -8.04
C GLU A 104 3.88 -22.34 -6.70
N TYR A 105 3.14 -21.53 -5.93
CA TYR A 105 3.62 -20.97 -4.67
C TYR A 105 2.78 -21.43 -3.46
N GLU A 106 3.44 -21.52 -2.32
CA GLU A 106 2.85 -21.74 -1.00
C GLU A 106 2.59 -20.42 -0.28
N GLN A 107 3.48 -19.44 -0.47
CA GLN A 107 3.39 -18.10 0.11
C GLN A 107 3.68 -17.02 -0.91
N ILE A 108 2.91 -15.94 -0.87
CA ILE A 108 3.14 -14.74 -1.69
C ILE A 108 3.15 -13.50 -0.81
N LEU A 109 4.25 -12.76 -0.81
CA LEU A 109 4.29 -11.40 -0.29
C LEU A 109 3.92 -10.43 -1.41
N TYR A 110 2.71 -9.88 -1.35
CA TYR A 110 2.30 -8.81 -2.25
C TYR A 110 2.83 -7.45 -1.79
N LEU A 111 3.30 -6.64 -2.74
CA LEU A 111 3.68 -5.23 -2.55
C LEU A 111 2.95 -4.32 -3.55
N ASP A 112 2.43 -3.19 -3.07
CA ASP A 112 2.01 -2.08 -3.92
C ASP A 112 3.24 -1.47 -4.64
N ALA A 113 3.01 -0.87 -5.81
CA ALA A 113 4.09 -0.25 -6.60
C ALA A 113 4.56 1.11 -6.07
N ASP A 114 3.93 1.63 -5.00
CA ASP A 114 4.29 2.86 -4.31
C ASP A 114 4.89 2.59 -2.91
N VAL A 115 5.64 1.49 -2.82
CA VAL A 115 6.53 1.22 -1.69
C VAL A 115 7.98 1.53 -2.03
N TYR A 116 8.84 1.59 -1.01
CA TYR A 116 10.28 1.69 -1.13
C TYR A 116 10.93 0.70 -0.16
N VAL A 117 11.71 -0.24 -0.68
CA VAL A 117 12.41 -1.24 0.15
C VAL A 117 13.75 -0.64 0.57
N SER A 118 13.82 -0.17 1.81
CA SER A 118 14.97 0.56 2.37
C SER A 118 16.09 -0.37 2.83
N ALA A 119 15.77 -1.61 3.20
CA ALA A 119 16.72 -2.59 3.72
C ALA A 119 16.24 -4.03 3.43
N PRO A 120 17.15 -5.02 3.46
CA PRO A 120 16.78 -6.44 3.34
C PRO A 120 15.77 -6.83 4.43
N CYS A 121 14.69 -7.48 4.03
CA CYS A 121 13.59 -7.88 4.93
C CYS A 121 12.61 -8.90 4.32
N ILE A 122 12.68 -9.15 3.01
CA ILE A 122 11.68 -9.93 2.29
C ILE A 122 11.71 -11.39 2.74
N SER A 123 12.91 -11.98 2.82
CA SER A 123 13.10 -13.35 3.30
C SER A 123 12.55 -13.53 4.71
N GLN A 124 12.77 -12.54 5.59
CA GLN A 124 12.26 -12.55 6.96
C GLN A 124 10.73 -12.51 7.01
N ILE A 125 10.10 -11.68 6.18
CA ILE A 125 8.64 -11.58 6.11
C ILE A 125 8.05 -12.92 5.63
N LEU A 126 8.56 -13.45 4.53
CA LEU A 126 8.08 -14.71 3.96
C LEU A 126 8.23 -15.88 4.94
N ASN A 127 9.32 -15.92 5.70
CA ASN A 127 9.60 -16.98 6.69
C ASN A 127 8.92 -16.77 8.05
N SER A 128 8.11 -15.73 8.23
CA SER A 128 7.38 -15.52 9.49
C SER A 128 6.35 -16.62 9.72
N ASN A 129 6.15 -17.06 10.97
CA ASN A 129 5.15 -18.08 11.29
C ASN A 129 3.73 -17.47 11.29
N HIS A 130 2.81 -18.04 10.51
CA HIS A 130 1.42 -17.62 10.39
C HIS A 130 0.50 -18.74 9.90
N GLU A 131 0.80 -19.99 10.26
CA GLU A 131 0.08 -21.18 9.75
C GLU A 131 -1.44 -21.15 10.04
N ASP A 132 -1.87 -20.47 11.12
CA ASP A 132 -3.28 -20.37 11.51
C ASP A 132 -4.04 -19.23 10.81
N LYS A 133 -3.36 -18.39 10.03
CA LYS A 133 -3.91 -17.21 9.36
C LYS A 133 -3.83 -17.31 7.84
N GLY A 134 -4.89 -16.87 7.17
CA GLY A 134 -4.92 -16.79 5.70
C GLY A 134 -4.01 -15.69 5.15
N LEU A 135 -3.80 -14.62 5.91
CA LEU A 135 -2.94 -13.53 5.48
C LEU A 135 -2.40 -12.69 6.65
N MET A 136 -1.27 -12.02 6.45
CA MET A 136 -0.68 -11.08 7.41
C MET A 136 -0.66 -9.66 6.82
N MET A 137 -1.10 -8.68 7.60
CA MET A 137 -1.17 -7.27 7.17
C MET A 137 -0.84 -6.32 8.31
N ALA A 138 -0.20 -5.19 7.98
CA ALA A 138 0.12 -4.15 8.96
C ALA A 138 -1.11 -3.31 9.31
N ILE A 139 -1.13 -2.76 10.52
CA ILE A 139 -2.17 -1.81 10.95
C ILE A 139 -2.24 -0.61 9.99
N ASP A 140 -3.45 -0.18 9.64
CA ASP A 140 -3.65 0.99 8.78
C ASP A 140 -3.40 2.28 9.55
N ILE A 141 -2.86 3.31 8.88
CA ILE A 141 -2.57 4.59 9.50
C ILE A 141 -3.83 5.24 10.10
N SER A 142 -5.02 5.01 9.52
CA SER A 142 -6.26 5.55 10.09
C SER A 142 -6.68 4.85 11.39
N GLU A 143 -6.23 3.62 11.62
CA GLU A 143 -6.40 2.92 12.89
C GLU A 143 -5.40 3.44 13.94
N ILE A 144 -4.16 3.77 13.54
CA ILE A 144 -3.18 4.48 14.38
C ILE A 144 -3.72 5.87 14.79
N GLU A 145 -4.26 6.65 13.84
CA GLU A 145 -4.90 7.94 14.10
C GLU A 145 -6.04 7.84 15.11
N ARG A 146 -6.89 6.80 14.97
CA ARG A 146 -8.03 6.55 15.85
C ARG A 146 -7.56 6.24 17.27
N LYS A 147 -6.61 5.32 17.42
CA LYS A 147 -6.03 4.92 18.71
C LYS A 147 -5.20 6.03 19.36
N SER A 148 -4.56 6.88 18.57
CA SER A 148 -3.84 8.09 19.02
C SER A 148 -4.78 9.25 19.43
N GLY A 149 -6.09 9.10 19.24
CA GLY A 149 -7.09 10.12 19.56
C GLY A 149 -7.13 11.32 18.60
N PHE A 150 -6.48 11.24 17.42
CA PHE A 150 -6.49 12.30 16.40
C PHE A 150 -7.72 12.21 15.49
N ASN A 151 -8.32 11.01 15.36
CA ASN A 151 -9.48 10.76 14.50
C ASN A 151 -10.48 9.79 15.17
N PHE A 152 -10.80 10.04 16.45
CA PHE A 152 -11.61 9.13 17.28
C PHE A 152 -13.04 8.89 16.77
N HIS A 153 -13.55 9.74 15.86
CA HIS A 153 -14.91 9.65 15.31
C HIS A 153 -14.93 9.19 13.86
N ASN A 154 -14.07 8.24 13.51
CA ASN A 154 -14.08 7.62 12.21
C ASN A 154 -15.19 6.55 12.13
N ALA A 155 -16.42 6.97 11.82
CA ALA A 155 -17.59 6.09 11.72
C ALA A 155 -17.38 4.89 10.77
N TYR A 156 -16.53 5.07 9.76
CA TYR A 156 -16.14 3.98 8.86
C TYR A 156 -15.35 2.88 9.58
N LEU A 157 -14.44 3.25 10.48
CA LEU A 157 -13.65 2.29 11.26
C LEU A 157 -14.44 1.69 12.43
N ASN A 158 -15.40 2.43 12.99
CA ASN A 158 -16.17 1.99 14.16
C ASN A 158 -16.88 0.64 13.96
N ARG A 159 -17.22 0.27 12.71
CA ARG A 159 -17.83 -1.03 12.40
C ARG A 159 -16.91 -2.23 12.70
N TYR A 160 -15.59 -2.02 12.77
CA TYR A 160 -14.61 -3.07 13.06
C TYR A 160 -14.38 -3.26 14.56
N ILE A 161 -14.81 -2.31 15.40
CA ILE A 161 -14.69 -2.40 16.86
C ILE A 161 -15.48 -3.60 17.38
N ALA A 162 -16.71 -3.79 16.90
CA ALA A 162 -17.56 -4.93 17.29
C ALA A 162 -16.96 -6.28 16.87
N LEU A 163 -16.14 -6.29 15.81
CA LEU A 163 -15.42 -7.47 15.33
C LEU A 163 -14.11 -7.71 16.09
N LYS A 164 -13.75 -6.84 17.05
CA LYS A 164 -12.43 -6.80 17.69
C LYS A 164 -11.28 -6.82 16.68
N HIS A 165 -11.51 -6.24 15.49
CA HIS A 165 -10.57 -6.24 14.38
C HIS A 165 -9.88 -4.89 14.26
N GLN A 166 -8.55 -4.91 14.17
CA GLN A 166 -7.76 -3.72 13.85
C GLN A 166 -7.71 -3.57 12.33
N TYR A 167 -8.24 -2.47 11.80
CA TYR A 167 -8.25 -2.25 10.36
C TYR A 167 -6.81 -2.20 9.80
N ARG A 168 -6.54 -3.00 8.77
CA ARG A 168 -5.20 -3.21 8.19
C ARG A 168 -5.05 -2.57 6.81
N ASN A 169 -3.83 -2.18 6.46
CA ASN A 169 -3.48 -1.62 5.17
C ASN A 169 -3.18 -2.73 4.14
N ALA A 170 -3.66 -2.57 2.89
CA ALA A 170 -3.56 -3.59 1.83
C ALA A 170 -2.43 -3.39 0.82
N GLY A 171 -1.45 -2.53 1.12
CA GLY A 171 -0.28 -2.33 0.26
C GLY A 171 0.87 -3.29 0.51
N VAL A 172 0.86 -4.01 1.63
CA VAL A 172 1.79 -5.13 1.89
C VAL A 172 0.98 -6.25 2.52
N ILE A 173 0.93 -7.40 1.85
CA ILE A 173 0.13 -8.54 2.29
C ILE A 173 0.92 -9.82 2.10
N LEU A 174 1.15 -10.57 3.18
CA LEU A 174 1.67 -11.93 3.08
C LEU A 174 0.48 -12.90 3.01
N PHE A 175 0.34 -13.62 1.91
CA PHE A 175 -0.72 -14.59 1.69
C PHE A 175 -0.23 -16.01 2.01
N ASN A 176 -1.03 -16.74 2.79
CA ASN A 176 -0.92 -18.19 2.95
C ASN A 176 -1.90 -18.85 1.96
N ILE A 177 -1.36 -19.44 0.89
CA ILE A 177 -2.17 -19.92 -0.23
C ILE A 177 -3.03 -21.10 0.19
N GLU A 178 -2.45 -22.09 0.86
CA GLU A 178 -3.18 -23.29 1.29
C GLU A 178 -4.36 -22.91 2.19
N ARG A 179 -4.12 -22.06 3.19
CA ARG A 179 -5.16 -21.62 4.13
C ARG A 179 -6.28 -20.88 3.43
N LEU A 180 -5.96 -19.96 2.54
CA LEU A 180 -6.96 -19.18 1.80
C LEU A 180 -7.82 -20.05 0.89
N LEU A 181 -7.22 -20.99 0.16
CA LEU A 181 -7.94 -21.92 -0.69
C LEU A 181 -8.85 -22.84 0.14
N LYS A 182 -8.36 -23.36 1.27
CA LYS A 182 -9.14 -24.22 2.18
C LYS A 182 -10.41 -23.55 2.69
N ILE A 183 -10.37 -22.24 2.94
CA ILE A 183 -11.53 -21.50 3.45
C ILE A 183 -12.45 -20.94 2.34
N GLY A 184 -12.16 -21.19 1.05
CA GLY A 184 -12.93 -20.65 -0.07
C GLY A 184 -12.97 -19.11 -0.06
N TYR A 185 -11.82 -18.49 0.17
CA TYR A 185 -11.73 -17.04 0.43
C TYR A 185 -12.32 -16.20 -0.70
N LEU A 186 -12.08 -16.61 -1.95
CA LEU A 186 -12.41 -15.81 -3.12
C LEU A 186 -13.90 -15.81 -3.40
N GLU A 187 -14.58 -16.95 -3.22
CA GLU A 187 -16.03 -17.08 -3.34
C GLU A 187 -16.71 -16.13 -2.34
N LYS A 188 -16.23 -16.12 -1.08
CA LYS A 188 -16.74 -15.24 -0.02
C LYS A 188 -16.56 -13.76 -0.37
N MET A 189 -15.37 -13.39 -0.85
CA MET A 189 -15.05 -12.01 -1.23
C MET A 189 -15.92 -11.54 -2.40
N ILE A 190 -16.05 -12.34 -3.46
CA ILE A 190 -16.85 -12.00 -4.63
C ILE A 190 -18.34 -11.88 -4.26
N ALA A 191 -18.86 -12.81 -3.46
CA ALA A 191 -20.24 -12.76 -2.99
C ALA A 191 -20.53 -11.49 -2.17
N TYR A 192 -19.64 -11.15 -1.25
CA TYR A 192 -19.78 -9.92 -0.44
C TYR A 192 -19.72 -8.67 -1.31
N ALA A 193 -18.75 -8.60 -2.23
CA ALA A 193 -18.55 -7.44 -3.09
C ALA A 193 -19.77 -7.16 -3.97
N ARG A 194 -20.35 -8.20 -4.59
CA ARG A 194 -21.56 -8.07 -5.42
C ARG A 194 -22.76 -7.56 -4.62
N LYS A 195 -22.96 -8.07 -3.40
CA LYS A 195 -24.10 -7.70 -2.54
C LYS A 195 -23.93 -6.32 -1.87
N ASN A 196 -22.69 -5.85 -1.68
CA ASN A 196 -22.39 -4.69 -0.83
C ASN A 196 -21.50 -3.64 -1.52
N ARG A 197 -21.64 -3.44 -2.84
CA ARG A 197 -20.85 -2.49 -3.65
C ARG A 197 -20.64 -1.13 -2.98
N GLN A 198 -21.71 -0.54 -2.46
CA GLN A 198 -21.72 0.77 -1.80
C GLN A 198 -20.94 0.83 -0.49
N LYS A 199 -20.65 -0.32 0.14
CA LYS A 199 -19.91 -0.40 1.41
C LYS A 199 -18.39 -0.50 1.22
N LEU A 200 -17.92 -0.74 0.00
CA LEU A 200 -16.49 -0.87 -0.37
C LEU A 200 -15.83 0.49 -0.59
N LEU A 201 -15.83 1.34 0.46
CA LEU A 201 -15.34 2.72 0.35
C LEU A 201 -13.84 2.83 0.07
N ARG A 202 -13.06 1.84 0.52
CA ARG A 202 -11.63 1.63 0.21
C ARG A 202 -11.41 0.31 -0.53
N HIS A 203 -12.34 -0.05 -1.42
CA HIS A 203 -12.19 -1.13 -2.40
C HIS A 203 -11.70 -2.47 -1.83
N ASP A 204 -10.58 -2.98 -2.33
CA ASP A 204 -9.92 -4.22 -1.93
C ASP A 204 -9.58 -4.25 -0.44
N GLN A 205 -9.01 -3.17 0.10
CA GLN A 205 -8.68 -3.09 1.53
C GLN A 205 -9.94 -3.22 2.39
N THR A 206 -11.04 -2.58 1.96
CA THR A 206 -12.34 -2.77 2.65
C THR A 206 -12.79 -4.22 2.59
N LEU A 207 -12.71 -4.81 1.40
CA LEU A 207 -13.21 -6.15 1.13
C LEU A 207 -12.46 -7.19 1.99
N ILE A 208 -11.13 -7.14 1.98
CA ILE A 208 -10.25 -8.01 2.76
C ILE A 208 -10.58 -7.88 4.26
N ASN A 209 -10.52 -6.65 4.80
CA ASN A 209 -10.77 -6.39 6.22
C ASN A 209 -12.19 -6.75 6.68
N THR A 210 -13.16 -6.87 5.77
CA THR A 210 -14.55 -7.17 6.13
C THR A 210 -14.86 -8.66 6.01
N VAL A 211 -14.31 -9.32 4.99
CA VAL A 211 -14.63 -10.71 4.68
C VAL A 211 -13.69 -11.69 5.39
N LEU A 212 -12.44 -11.30 5.59
CA LEU A 212 -11.38 -12.17 6.11
C LEU A 212 -10.86 -11.70 7.47
N TYR A 213 -11.63 -10.93 8.23
CA TYR A 213 -11.16 -10.27 9.46
C TYR A 213 -10.59 -11.25 10.51
N ASP A 214 -11.13 -12.47 10.58
CA ASP A 214 -10.70 -13.56 11.46
C ASP A 214 -9.44 -14.29 10.97
N GLU A 215 -9.17 -14.20 9.67
CA GLU A 215 -8.04 -14.82 8.96
C GLU A 215 -6.85 -13.85 8.79
N ILE A 216 -7.00 -12.59 9.19
CA ILE A 216 -5.93 -11.58 9.14
C ILE A 216 -5.10 -11.64 10.43
N GLY A 217 -3.85 -12.07 10.31
CA GLY A 217 -2.83 -11.89 11.33
C GLY A 217 -2.08 -10.56 11.22
N SER A 218 -1.18 -10.32 12.18
CA SER A 218 -0.47 -9.05 12.28
C SER A 218 0.88 -9.09 11.57
N LEU A 219 1.12 -8.15 10.66
CA LEU A 219 2.45 -7.84 10.15
C LEU A 219 2.97 -6.57 10.86
N SER A 220 4.27 -6.52 11.16
CA SER A 220 4.88 -5.34 11.79
C SER A 220 4.65 -4.09 10.95
N PHE A 221 4.36 -2.96 11.61
CA PHE A 221 4.22 -1.67 10.94
C PHE A 221 5.52 -1.25 10.23
N LEU A 222 6.68 -1.79 10.65
CA LEU A 222 7.98 -1.54 10.01
C LEU A 222 8.09 -2.12 8.59
N TYR A 223 7.26 -3.11 8.25
CA TYR A 223 7.18 -3.72 6.91
C TYR A 223 6.10 -3.09 6.02
N ASN A 224 5.37 -2.08 6.51
CA ASN A 224 4.42 -1.30 5.72
C ASN A 224 4.25 0.08 6.37
N TYR A 225 5.37 0.81 6.44
CA TYR A 225 5.45 2.06 7.17
C TYR A 225 4.83 3.19 6.34
N GLN A 226 3.58 3.51 6.64
CA GLN A 226 2.78 4.47 5.88
C GLN A 226 3.28 5.89 6.16
N LEU A 227 3.89 6.51 5.15
CA LEU A 227 4.48 7.84 5.24
C LEU A 227 3.40 8.92 5.21
N ILE A 228 3.26 9.61 6.33
CA ILE A 228 2.47 10.83 6.50
C ILE A 228 3.24 11.82 7.38
N ASP A 229 2.81 13.08 7.42
CA ASP A 229 3.48 14.14 8.19
C ASP A 229 3.76 13.77 9.67
N THR A 230 2.94 12.92 10.29
CA THR A 230 3.09 12.52 11.69
C THR A 230 4.00 11.30 11.88
N THR A 231 4.25 10.50 10.85
CA THR A 231 5.12 9.31 10.92
C THR A 231 6.52 9.58 10.40
N ILE A 232 6.70 10.55 9.51
CA ILE A 232 8.01 10.97 8.99
C ILE A 232 9.00 11.37 10.11
N PRO A 233 8.61 12.17 11.13
CA PRO A 233 9.54 12.52 12.22
C PRO A 233 10.02 11.34 13.06
N LEU A 234 9.37 10.18 12.96
CA LEU A 234 9.67 8.99 13.76
C LEU A 234 10.56 7.97 13.00
N LEU A 235 10.96 8.28 11.76
CA LEU A 235 11.72 7.35 10.91
C LEU A 235 13.08 6.97 11.48
N ALA A 236 13.81 7.93 12.04
CA ALA A 236 15.12 7.68 12.64
C ALA A 236 15.04 6.74 13.86
N GLU A 237 13.93 6.82 14.60
CA GLU A 237 13.69 5.97 15.77
C GLU A 237 13.30 4.54 15.37
N PHE A 238 12.35 4.40 14.45
CA PHE A 238 11.79 3.09 14.10
C PHE A 238 12.56 2.33 13.02
N GLN A 239 13.38 3.01 12.23
CA GLN A 239 14.17 2.43 11.12
C GLN A 239 13.37 1.44 10.24
N PRO A 240 12.25 1.88 9.63
CA PRO A 240 11.38 0.98 8.89
C PRO A 240 12.07 0.39 7.67
N LYS A 241 11.69 -0.84 7.30
CA LYS A 241 12.30 -1.61 6.21
C LYS A 241 11.59 -1.42 4.88
N ILE A 242 10.30 -1.11 4.92
CA ILE A 242 9.49 -0.81 3.74
C ILE A 242 8.69 0.47 4.02
N PHE A 243 8.97 1.52 3.26
CA PHE A 243 8.17 2.75 3.28
C PHE A 243 7.02 2.59 2.29
N HIS A 244 5.83 3.04 2.67
CA HIS A 244 4.67 3.06 1.79
C HIS A 244 4.22 4.50 1.60
N PHE A 245 4.35 5.02 0.38
CA PHE A 245 4.01 6.39 0.01
C PHE A 245 2.49 6.57 -0.07
N VAL A 246 1.75 6.46 1.04
CA VAL A 246 0.29 6.55 1.02
C VAL A 246 -0.21 7.94 0.58
N GLY A 247 -1.33 7.98 -0.14
CA GLY A 247 -1.94 9.24 -0.58
C GLY A 247 -1.50 9.69 -1.97
N GLU A 248 -1.51 11.02 -2.20
CA GLU A 248 -1.26 11.61 -3.53
C GLU A 248 0.20 11.96 -3.81
N LEU A 249 1.02 12.18 -2.79
CA LEU A 249 2.43 12.48 -2.97
C LEU A 249 3.17 11.18 -3.25
N LYS A 250 3.90 11.15 -4.37
CA LYS A 250 4.70 10.01 -4.80
C LYS A 250 6.09 10.51 -5.16
N PRO A 251 7.12 9.69 -4.96
CA PRO A 251 8.49 10.11 -5.27
C PRO A 251 8.70 10.39 -6.77
N TRP A 252 7.80 9.97 -7.65
CA TRP A 252 7.83 10.29 -9.09
C TRP A 252 6.93 11.46 -9.51
N ASN A 253 6.31 12.18 -8.57
CA ASN A 253 5.44 13.31 -8.90
C ASN A 253 5.77 14.59 -8.13
N THR A 254 6.73 14.56 -7.21
CA THR A 254 7.22 15.74 -6.50
C THR A 254 8.67 15.56 -6.09
N GLU A 255 9.46 16.62 -6.22
CA GLU A 255 10.84 16.73 -5.72
C GLU A 255 10.90 17.40 -4.33
N HIS A 256 9.75 17.77 -3.76
CA HIS A 256 9.69 18.56 -2.53
C HIS A 256 9.41 17.71 -1.28
N GLY A 257 9.89 18.21 -0.14
CA GLY A 257 9.70 17.59 1.16
C GLY A 257 10.39 16.23 1.28
N PHE A 258 10.05 15.48 2.33
CA PHE A 258 10.66 14.18 2.59
C PHE A 258 10.38 13.16 1.46
N ILE A 259 9.18 13.14 0.89
CA ILE A 259 8.86 12.23 -0.22
C ILE A 259 9.69 12.58 -1.47
N GLY A 260 9.96 13.85 -1.69
CA GLY A 260 10.78 14.33 -2.80
C GLY A 260 12.26 13.93 -2.72
N SER A 261 12.79 13.59 -1.54
CA SER A 261 14.19 13.15 -1.43
C SER A 261 14.49 11.88 -2.21
N PHE A 262 13.46 11.09 -2.53
CA PHE A 262 13.57 9.87 -3.34
C PHE A 262 13.45 10.14 -4.85
N TYR A 263 13.08 11.35 -5.28
CA TYR A 263 12.78 11.67 -6.68
C TYR A 263 13.93 11.34 -7.62
N SER A 264 15.16 11.70 -7.24
CA SER A 264 16.34 11.48 -8.09
C SER A 264 16.66 10.00 -8.34
N GLU A 265 16.31 9.09 -7.42
CA GLU A 265 16.49 7.65 -7.62
C GLU A 265 15.48 7.13 -8.65
N TYR A 266 14.22 7.55 -8.52
CA TYR A 266 13.16 7.21 -9.47
C TYR A 266 13.44 7.77 -10.86
N GLU A 267 13.83 9.05 -10.95
CA GLU A 267 14.18 9.71 -12.21
C GLU A 267 15.31 8.97 -12.94
N ARG A 268 16.39 8.63 -12.22
CA ARG A 268 17.53 7.91 -12.78
C ARG A 268 17.13 6.53 -13.29
N TYR A 269 16.43 5.75 -12.48
CA TYR A 269 16.02 4.39 -12.86
C TYR A 269 15.04 4.41 -14.04
N ILE A 270 14.02 5.26 -13.98
CA ILE A 270 13.01 5.37 -15.05
C ILE A 270 13.65 5.90 -16.33
N GLY A 271 14.53 6.90 -16.26
CA GLY A 271 15.25 7.41 -17.43
C GLY A 271 16.11 6.35 -18.11
N GLN A 272 16.71 5.44 -17.32
CA GLN A 272 17.55 4.36 -17.84
C GLN A 272 16.74 3.19 -18.42
N HIS A 273 15.68 2.75 -17.73
CA HIS A 273 14.96 1.53 -18.09
C HIS A 273 13.67 1.79 -18.88
N PHE A 274 13.05 2.96 -18.72
CA PHE A 274 11.79 3.35 -19.34
C PHE A 274 11.89 4.73 -19.98
N PRO A 275 12.77 4.94 -20.99
CA PRO A 275 13.05 6.29 -21.54
C PRO A 275 11.84 6.98 -22.17
N ALA A 276 10.82 6.21 -22.58
CA ALA A 276 9.55 6.75 -23.08
C ALA A 276 8.60 7.22 -21.96
N HIS A 277 8.87 6.86 -20.70
CA HIS A 277 8.06 7.22 -19.54
C HIS A 277 8.64 8.47 -18.87
N GLN A 278 7.97 9.60 -19.08
CA GLN A 278 8.37 10.86 -18.46
C GLN A 278 7.67 11.05 -17.12
N ILE A 279 8.46 11.39 -16.09
CA ILE A 279 7.93 11.85 -14.80
C ILE A 279 8.03 13.38 -14.73
N VAL A 280 7.07 13.99 -14.07
CA VAL A 280 6.98 15.46 -13.95
C VAL A 280 6.74 15.80 -12.49
N SER A 281 7.66 16.58 -11.92
CA SER A 281 7.52 17.13 -10.57
C SER A 281 6.46 18.23 -10.54
N LYS A 282 5.63 18.21 -9.50
CA LYS A 282 4.68 19.26 -9.14
C LYS A 282 4.88 19.64 -7.67
N THR A 283 4.40 20.83 -7.32
CA THR A 283 4.36 21.25 -5.92
C THR A 283 3.40 20.39 -5.11
N GLU A 284 3.66 20.25 -3.81
CA GLU A 284 2.76 19.53 -2.88
C GLU A 284 1.33 20.10 -2.94
N PHE A 285 1.21 21.43 -3.03
CA PHE A 285 -0.08 22.11 -3.15
C PHE A 285 -0.85 21.68 -4.41
N GLU A 286 -0.20 21.67 -5.57
CA GLU A 286 -0.83 21.30 -6.83
C GLU A 286 -1.37 19.86 -6.79
N LEU A 287 -0.55 18.92 -6.31
CA LEU A 287 -0.92 17.51 -6.20
C LEU A 287 -2.12 17.31 -5.27
N LYS A 288 -2.08 17.91 -4.08
CA LYS A 288 -3.18 17.83 -3.12
C LYS A 288 -4.45 18.51 -3.64
N TYR A 289 -4.31 19.64 -4.32
CA TYR A 289 -5.43 20.35 -4.92
C TYR A 289 -6.09 19.54 -6.04
N GLU A 290 -5.30 18.93 -6.93
CA GLU A 290 -5.78 18.01 -7.97
C GLU A 290 -6.49 16.79 -7.36
N SER A 291 -5.90 16.17 -6.32
CA SER A 291 -6.50 15.07 -5.56
C SER A 291 -7.85 15.48 -4.95
N ARG A 292 -7.91 16.65 -4.29
CA ARG A 292 -9.14 17.16 -3.66
C ARG A 292 -10.23 17.48 -4.69
N LYS A 293 -9.89 17.97 -5.88
CA LYS A 293 -10.85 18.20 -6.99
C LYS A 293 -11.47 16.89 -7.49
N LYS A 294 -10.68 15.81 -7.56
CA LYS A 294 -11.17 14.47 -7.94
C LYS A 294 -12.08 13.88 -6.85
N LYS A 295 -11.76 14.10 -5.58
CA LYS A 295 -12.49 13.61 -4.39
C LYS A 295 -13.46 14.68 -3.85
N ARG A 296 -14.52 14.99 -4.61
CA ARG A 296 -15.54 15.96 -4.17
C ARG A 296 -16.14 15.55 -2.83
N LYS A 297 -16.18 16.48 -1.87
CA LYS A 297 -16.76 16.24 -0.54
C LYS A 297 -18.28 16.37 -0.59
N TYR A 298 -18.79 17.28 -1.41
CA TYR A 298 -20.22 17.55 -1.53
C TYR A 298 -20.70 17.40 -2.97
N LYS A 299 -21.91 16.84 -3.14
CA LYS A 299 -22.61 16.83 -4.44
C LYS A 299 -23.04 18.24 -4.87
N ASN A 300 -23.42 19.08 -3.89
CA ASN A 300 -23.82 20.47 -4.13
C ASN A 300 -22.62 21.34 -4.54
N ILE A 301 -22.71 21.98 -5.71
CA ILE A 301 -21.60 22.72 -6.33
C ILE A 301 -21.15 23.91 -5.48
N VAL A 302 -22.08 24.67 -4.90
CA VAL A 302 -21.78 25.87 -4.10
C VAL A 302 -21.05 25.47 -2.81
N ARG A 303 -21.55 24.45 -2.09
CA ARG A 303 -20.88 23.90 -0.90
C ARG A 303 -19.51 23.31 -1.23
N GLU A 304 -19.37 22.66 -2.38
CA GLU A 304 -18.08 22.12 -2.82
C GLU A 304 -17.07 23.23 -3.14
N ARG A 305 -17.49 24.30 -3.82
CA ARG A 305 -16.64 25.48 -4.06
C ARG A 305 -16.18 26.14 -2.76
N MET A 306 -17.08 26.34 -1.80
CA MET A 306 -16.71 26.86 -0.48
C MET A 306 -15.71 25.93 0.24
N SER A 307 -15.96 24.61 0.21
CA SER A 307 -15.04 23.64 0.80
C SER A 307 -13.66 23.65 0.14
N LEU A 308 -13.59 23.86 -1.18
CA LEU A 308 -12.32 23.99 -1.90
C LEU A 308 -11.60 25.29 -1.51
N GLY A 309 -12.31 26.40 -1.37
CA GLY A 309 -11.73 27.66 -0.89
C GLY A 309 -11.12 27.54 0.52
N VAL A 310 -11.82 26.88 1.44
CA VAL A 310 -11.30 26.58 2.79
C VAL A 310 -10.04 25.69 2.72
N PHE A 311 -10.05 24.68 1.86
CA PHE A 311 -8.89 23.81 1.66
C PHE A 311 -7.68 24.61 1.14
N VAL A 312 -7.86 25.45 0.12
CA VAL A 312 -6.78 26.29 -0.43
C VAL A 312 -6.21 27.23 0.63
N GLY A 313 -7.08 27.88 1.43
CA GLY A 313 -6.63 28.75 2.51
C GLY A 313 -5.78 28.02 3.56
N LYS A 314 -6.18 26.80 3.93
CA LYS A 314 -5.42 25.97 4.89
C LYS A 314 -4.07 25.51 4.34
N GLU A 315 -4.01 25.01 3.10
CA GLU A 315 -2.74 24.56 2.53
C GLU A 315 -1.78 25.73 2.30
N LYS A 316 -2.27 26.91 1.88
CA LYS A 316 -1.44 28.11 1.78
C LYS A 316 -0.86 28.53 3.14
N LEU A 317 -1.67 28.46 4.20
CA LEU A 317 -1.19 28.76 5.55
C LEU A 317 -0.14 27.74 6.01
N LYS A 318 -0.34 26.45 5.75
CA LYS A 318 0.64 25.39 6.06
C LYS A 318 1.98 25.65 5.36
N HIS A 319 1.93 26.00 4.07
CA HIS A 319 3.10 26.32 3.27
C HIS A 319 3.81 27.61 3.73
N MET A 320 3.06 28.63 4.17
CA MET A 320 3.67 29.81 4.80
C MET A 320 4.35 29.46 6.13
N LEU A 321 3.74 28.56 6.91
CA LEU A 321 4.32 28.09 8.19
C LEU A 321 5.57 27.23 7.99
N SER A 322 5.69 26.47 6.89
CA SER A 322 6.90 25.68 6.60
C SER A 322 8.11 26.51 6.19
N PHE A 323 7.93 27.79 5.82
CA PHE A 323 9.06 28.72 5.58
C PHE A 323 9.66 29.29 6.86
N PHE A 324 9.03 29.07 8.02
CA PHE A 324 9.67 29.35 9.31
C PHE A 324 10.67 28.22 9.59
N ASP A 325 11.92 28.52 9.30
CA ASP A 325 13.17 27.73 9.31
C ASP A 325 13.26 26.60 10.37
N GLU A 326 13.95 25.49 10.04
CA GLU A 326 14.23 24.38 10.98
C GLU A 326 15.01 24.84 12.22
N LYS A 327 15.78 25.92 12.08
CA LYS A 327 16.52 26.61 13.16
C LYS A 327 15.71 27.70 13.86
N SER A 328 14.49 27.96 13.42
CA SER A 328 13.60 28.91 14.09
C SER A 328 13.15 28.35 15.45
N PRO A 329 13.12 29.15 16.54
CA PRO A 329 12.43 28.76 17.77
C PRO A 329 10.95 28.38 17.53
N ASP A 330 10.37 28.82 16.41
CA ASP A 330 9.03 28.48 15.92
C ASP A 330 8.96 27.22 15.03
N ASN A 331 9.99 26.36 15.05
CA ASN A 331 9.94 25.05 14.39
C ASN A 331 8.63 24.35 14.77
N VAL A 332 7.91 23.87 13.76
CA VAL A 332 6.61 23.18 13.91
C VAL A 332 6.73 22.02 14.92
N MET A 333 7.89 21.37 15.03
CA MET A 333 8.18 20.33 16.02
C MET A 333 8.39 20.86 17.44
N ASN A 334 8.71 22.14 17.65
CA ASN A 334 8.74 22.77 18.98
C ASN A 334 7.33 23.02 19.53
N ASN A 335 6.31 23.03 18.66
CA ASN A 335 4.93 23.23 19.06
C ASN A 335 4.47 22.10 20.01
N PRO A 336 4.07 22.41 21.26
CA PRO A 336 3.66 21.39 22.24
C PRO A 336 2.51 20.50 21.78
N LYS A 337 1.58 21.02 20.97
CA LYS A 337 0.47 20.24 20.43
C LYS A 337 0.96 19.20 19.43
N ILE A 338 1.91 19.56 18.58
CA ILE A 338 2.49 18.68 17.56
C ILE A 338 3.33 17.60 18.23
N ARG A 339 4.18 17.97 19.21
CA ARG A 339 4.90 16.98 20.04
C ARG A 339 3.97 15.97 20.70
N ARG A 340 2.85 16.45 21.27
CA ARG A 340 1.86 15.56 21.89
C ARG A 340 1.22 14.60 20.88
N ILE A 341 0.93 15.06 19.66
CA ILE A 341 0.38 14.22 18.60
C ILE A 341 1.41 13.16 18.19
N VAL A 342 2.64 13.59 17.88
CA VAL A 342 3.73 12.68 17.46
C VAL A 342 4.03 11.65 18.55
N SER A 343 4.06 12.05 19.83
CA SER A 343 4.25 11.13 20.97
C SER A 343 3.15 10.06 21.08
N ARG A 344 1.88 10.42 20.79
CA ARG A 344 0.77 9.45 20.79
C ARG A 344 0.85 8.48 19.61
N PHE A 345 1.26 8.97 18.43
CA PHE A 345 1.53 8.12 17.27
C PHE A 345 2.66 7.14 17.58
N ARG A 346 3.79 7.63 18.10
CA ARG A 346 4.93 6.83 18.56
C ARG A 346 4.48 5.70 19.48
N SER A 347 3.78 6.03 20.56
CA SER A 347 3.28 5.03 21.52
C SER A 347 2.34 4.00 20.88
N THR A 348 1.51 4.41 19.92
CA THR A 348 0.60 3.50 19.22
C THR A 348 1.35 2.58 18.26
N ILE A 349 2.36 3.11 17.55
CA ILE A 349 3.24 2.34 16.66
C ILE A 349 4.05 1.33 17.49
N ASP A 350 4.71 1.78 18.57
CA ASP A 350 5.43 0.93 19.53
C ASP A 350 4.57 -0.24 19.98
N THR A 351 3.33 0.06 20.41
CA THR A 351 2.38 -0.96 20.86
C THR A 351 2.08 -1.93 19.72
N SER A 352 1.78 -1.45 18.51
CA SER A 352 1.45 -2.32 17.37
C SER A 352 2.59 -3.25 16.96
N ILE A 353 3.84 -2.80 17.07
CA ILE A 353 5.03 -3.61 16.78
C ILE A 353 5.17 -4.68 17.86
N TYR A 354 5.07 -4.30 19.13
CA TYR A 354 5.13 -5.25 20.24
C TYR A 354 4.02 -6.31 20.19
N GLU A 355 2.77 -5.91 19.88
CA GLU A 355 1.65 -6.84 19.71
C GLU A 355 1.92 -7.87 18.60
N CYS A 356 2.62 -7.45 17.54
CA CYS A 356 3.03 -8.31 16.44
C CYS A 356 4.10 -9.33 16.88
N GLU A 357 5.10 -8.88 17.65
CA GLU A 357 6.22 -9.72 18.09
C GLU A 357 5.81 -10.74 19.17
N MET A 358 4.85 -10.37 20.04
CA MET A 358 4.43 -11.20 21.17
C MET A 358 3.19 -12.08 20.88
N GLY A 359 2.56 -11.93 19.71
CA GLY A 359 1.34 -12.68 19.35
C GLY A 359 0.10 -12.30 20.16
N GLY A 360 0.03 -11.09 20.75
CA GLY A 360 -1.10 -10.66 21.58
C GLY A 360 -1.00 -9.23 22.14
N SER A 361 -2.14 -8.65 22.54
CA SER A 361 -2.28 -7.29 23.10
C SER A 361 -1.73 -7.16 24.52
N ARG A 362 -1.13 -6.00 24.87
CA ARG A 362 -0.88 -5.64 26.29
C ARG A 362 -2.23 -5.58 27.03
N VAL A 363 -2.34 -6.35 28.11
CA VAL A 363 -3.49 -6.37 29.03
C VAL A 363 -3.67 -5.02 29.70
#